data_AF-A0A7Y2BMS5-F1
#
_entry.id   AF-A0A7Y2BMS5-F1
#
_cell.length_a   1.000
_cell.length_b   1.000
_cell.length_c   1.000
_cell.angle_alpha   90.00
_cell.angle_beta   90.00
_cell.angle_gamma   90.00
#
_symmetry.space_group_name_H-M   'P 1'
#
loop_
_entity.id
_entity.type
_entity.pdbx_description
1 polymer ?
#
loop_
_entity_poly.entity_id
_entity_poly.type
_entity_poly.pdbx_seq_one_letter_code
_entity_poly.pdbx_strand_id
1 'polypeptide(L)'
;VSPRICNTRPAIEEPKTTSFVEIDENLLDGSLKRIFTGWMLAESPGLNAVEHPVYDVWLTGCRDPKRKPEPQSAPPAEPADTEIPKDTD
;
A
#
# COMPACT_ATOMS: atom_id res chain seq x y z
N VAL A 1 -11.19 -4.28 -1.10
CA VAL A 1 -10.28 -4.55 0.05
C VAL A 1 -11.04 -4.28 1.34
N SER A 2 -11.11 -5.27 2.22
CA SER A 2 -11.91 -5.23 3.44
C SER A 2 -11.02 -5.53 4.65
N PRO A 3 -10.59 -4.52 5.42
CA PRO A 3 -9.83 -4.74 6.64
C PRO A 3 -10.76 -5.22 7.76
N ARG A 4 -10.38 -6.32 8.43
CA ARG A 4 -11.12 -6.83 9.61
C ARG A 4 -10.51 -6.32 10.90
N ILE A 5 -9.18 -6.25 10.95
CA ILE A 5 -8.40 -5.83 12.12
C ILE A 5 -7.28 -4.92 11.63
N CYS A 6 -6.96 -3.87 12.36
CA CYS A 6 -5.80 -3.03 12.09
C CYS A 6 -5.13 -2.65 13.42
N ASN A 7 -3.87 -3.07 13.59
CA ASN A 7 -3.09 -2.83 14.79
C ASN A 7 -1.80 -2.09 14.43
N THR A 8 -1.52 -1.00 15.15
CA THR A 8 -0.28 -0.22 15.02
C THR A 8 0.32 -0.03 16.40
N ARG A 9 1.63 -0.30 16.54
CA ARG A 9 2.37 -0.02 17.79
C ARG A 9 2.45 1.49 18.07
N PRO A 10 2.56 1.88 19.35
CA PRO A 10 2.82 3.27 19.72
C PRO A 10 4.11 3.82 19.08
N ALA A 11 4.17 5.13 18.86
CA ALA A 11 5.29 5.80 18.18
C ALA A 11 6.63 5.77 18.96
N ILE A 12 6.60 5.42 20.26
CA ILE A 12 7.80 5.30 21.11
C ILE A 12 8.50 3.93 20.98
N GLU A 13 7.88 2.99 20.27
CA GLU A 13 8.41 1.66 20.00
C GLU A 13 8.78 1.54 18.53
N GLU A 14 9.53 0.49 18.18
CA GLU A 14 9.80 0.17 16.78
C GLU A 14 8.48 0.01 16.00
N PRO A 15 8.31 0.74 14.88
CA PRO A 15 7.09 0.68 14.07
C PRO A 15 6.75 -0.74 13.68
N LYS A 16 5.52 -1.14 13.98
CA LYS A 16 4.96 -2.40 13.52
C LYS A 16 3.47 -2.24 13.32
N THR A 17 3.03 -2.39 12.08
CA THR A 17 1.63 -2.30 11.69
C THR A 17 1.23 -3.56 10.97
N THR A 18 0.21 -4.22 11.50
CA THR A 18 -0.35 -5.43 10.91
C THR A 18 -1.86 -5.31 10.76
N SER A 19 -2.37 -5.91 9.69
CA SER A 19 -3.80 -5.92 9.42
C SER A 19 -4.21 -7.27 8.88
N PHE A 20 -5.32 -7.81 9.41
CA PHE A 20 -5.99 -8.95 8.79
C PHE A 20 -6.95 -8.40 7.75
N VAL A 21 -6.73 -8.75 6.50
CA VAL A 21 -7.50 -8.23 5.36
C VAL A 21 -8.07 -9.35 4.51
N GLU A 22 -9.24 -9.10 3.97
CA GLU A 22 -9.84 -9.88 2.89
C GLU A 22 -9.86 -9.03 1.63
N ILE A 23 -9.38 -9.60 0.53
CA ILE A 23 -9.35 -8.91 -0.76
C ILE A 23 -10.17 -9.73 -1.74
N ASP A 24 -11.21 -9.08 -2.26
CA ASP A 24 -12.03 -9.57 -3.34
C ASP A 24 -11.66 -8.79 -4.61
N GLU A 25 -11.50 -9.52 -5.71
CA GLU A 25 -11.38 -9.01 -7.07
C GLU A 25 -12.76 -8.97 -7.73
N ASN A 26 -13.02 -7.91 -8.50
CA ASN A 26 -14.21 -7.81 -9.32
C ASN A 26 -13.91 -8.28 -10.75
N LEU A 27 -14.53 -9.38 -11.15
CA LEU A 27 -14.34 -9.99 -12.47
C LEU A 27 -15.19 -9.28 -13.53
N LEU A 28 -14.90 -9.54 -14.80
CA LEU A 28 -15.59 -8.89 -15.92
C LEU A 28 -17.09 -9.24 -16.01
N ASP A 29 -17.48 -10.39 -15.44
CA ASP A 29 -18.87 -10.82 -15.36
C ASP A 29 -19.62 -10.21 -14.17
N GLY A 30 -18.96 -9.34 -13.39
CA GLY A 30 -19.51 -8.68 -12.20
C GLY A 30 -19.49 -9.55 -10.94
N SER A 31 -18.92 -10.75 -10.99
CA SER A 31 -18.74 -11.60 -9.81
C SER A 31 -17.55 -11.15 -8.96
N LEU A 32 -17.65 -11.37 -7.64
CA LEU A 32 -16.56 -11.12 -6.70
C LEU A 32 -15.85 -12.42 -6.37
N LYS A 33 -14.53 -12.43 -6.52
CA LYS A 33 -13.67 -13.57 -6.18
C LYS A 33 -12.69 -13.19 -5.08
N ARG A 34 -12.71 -13.93 -3.96
CA ARG A 34 -11.69 -13.81 -2.90
C ARG A 34 -10.33 -14.19 -3.46
N ILE A 35 -9.41 -13.25 -3.54
CA ILE A 35 -8.02 -13.49 -3.99
C ILE A 35 -7.02 -13.55 -2.83
N PHE A 36 -7.38 -12.98 -1.67
CA PHE A 36 -6.52 -13.03 -0.48
C PHE A 36 -7.32 -13.01 0.82
N THR A 37 -6.82 -13.73 1.82
CA THR A 37 -7.30 -13.68 3.20
C THR A 37 -6.13 -13.97 4.13
N GLY A 38 -5.68 -12.97 4.87
CA GLY A 38 -4.50 -13.14 5.70
C GLY A 38 -4.00 -11.86 6.35
N TRP A 39 -2.85 -11.99 7.02
CA TRP A 39 -2.15 -10.89 7.66
C TRP A 39 -1.20 -10.20 6.70
N MET A 40 -1.31 -8.87 6.58
CA MET A 40 -0.34 -8.02 5.91
C MET A 40 0.51 -7.26 6.93
N LEU A 41 1.76 -6.98 6.58
CA LEU A 41 2.73 -6.26 7.41
C LEU A 41 3.20 -5.01 6.67
N ALA A 42 3.01 -3.83 7.26
CA ALA A 42 3.37 -2.58 6.59
C ALA A 42 4.88 -2.44 6.40
N GLU A 43 5.66 -2.96 7.35
CA GLU A 43 7.13 -2.88 7.37
C GLU A 43 7.80 -3.98 6.55
N SER A 44 7.02 -4.92 6.00
CA SER A 44 7.54 -5.98 5.13
C SER A 44 6.54 -6.34 4.03
N PRO A 45 6.27 -5.42 3.08
CA PRO A 45 5.29 -5.64 2.01
C PRO A 45 5.54 -6.94 1.23
N GLY A 46 6.80 -7.27 0.94
CA GLY A 46 7.16 -8.47 0.17
C GLY A 46 6.90 -9.82 0.86
N LEU A 47 6.49 -9.86 2.13
CA LEU A 47 6.20 -11.13 2.82
C LEU A 47 4.76 -11.61 2.57
N ASN A 48 3.79 -10.70 2.52
CA ASN A 48 2.35 -11.03 2.42
C ASN A 48 1.55 -9.97 1.65
N ALA A 49 2.14 -9.28 0.66
CA ALA A 49 1.39 -8.44 -0.27
C ALA A 49 0.60 -9.30 -1.27
N VAL A 50 -0.37 -8.68 -1.92
CA VAL A 50 -1.02 -9.24 -3.11
C VAL A 50 -0.38 -8.61 -4.33
N GLU A 51 0.31 -9.43 -5.10
CA GLU A 51 0.84 -9.08 -6.42
C GLU A 51 -0.24 -9.37 -7.46
N HIS A 52 -0.61 -8.39 -8.28
CA HIS A 52 -1.56 -8.58 -9.36
C HIS A 52 -1.00 -7.97 -10.66
N PRO A 53 -1.27 -8.56 -11.86
CA PRO A 53 -0.57 -8.18 -13.09
C PRO A 53 -0.64 -6.70 -13.50
N VAL A 54 -1.55 -5.94 -12.91
CA VAL A 54 -1.78 -4.51 -13.19
C VAL A 54 -1.48 -3.62 -11.97
N TYR A 55 -1.57 -4.16 -10.75
CA TYR A 55 -1.48 -3.39 -9.52
C TYR A 55 -1.10 -4.30 -8.37
N ASP A 56 -0.39 -3.78 -7.38
CA ASP A 56 -0.12 -4.52 -6.15
C ASP A 56 -0.88 -3.90 -4.97
N VAL A 57 -1.21 -4.73 -3.99
CA VAL A 57 -1.90 -4.30 -2.78
C VAL A 57 -1.07 -4.71 -1.57
N TRP A 58 -0.64 -3.71 -0.82
CA TRP A 58 0.06 -3.89 0.43
C TRP A 58 -0.47 -2.94 1.52
N LEU A 59 -0.22 -3.31 2.77
CA LEU A 59 -0.58 -2.49 3.92
C LEU A 59 0.39 -1.31 4.03
N THR A 60 -0.13 -0.10 4.19
CA THR A 60 0.68 1.12 4.41
C THR A 60 0.54 1.68 5.82
N GLY A 61 -0.55 1.37 6.51
CA GLY A 61 -0.81 1.84 7.87
C GLY A 61 -2.28 1.77 8.25
N CYS A 62 -2.57 1.92 9.54
CA CYS A 62 -3.93 2.07 10.04
C CYS A 62 -4.37 3.54 9.96
N ARG A 63 -5.65 3.77 9.65
CA ARG A 63 -6.25 5.11 9.67
C ARG A 63 -7.54 5.08 10.46
N ASP A 64 -7.80 6.15 11.21
CA ASP A 64 -9.12 6.37 11.80
C ASP A 64 -10.11 6.76 10.69
N PRO A 65 -11.17 5.97 10.44
CA PRO A 65 -12.15 6.29 9.41
C PRO A 65 -12.90 7.62 9.66
N LYS A 66 -12.83 8.18 10.88
CA LYS A 66 -13.44 9.47 11.24
C LYS A 66 -12.48 10.65 11.08
N ARG A 67 -11.17 10.40 10.95
CA ARG A 67 -10.17 11.46 10.78
C ARG A 67 -10.22 11.97 9.35
N LYS A 68 -10.45 13.29 9.18
CA LYS A 68 -10.35 13.93 7.87
C LYS A 68 -8.91 13.78 7.35
N PRO A 69 -8.70 13.38 6.09
CA PRO A 69 -7.36 13.32 5.53
C PRO A 69 -6.75 14.72 5.53
N GLU A 70 -5.67 14.91 6.27
CA GLU A 70 -4.79 16.05 6.10
C GLU A 70 -4.14 15.94 4.70
N PRO A 71 -3.95 17.06 3.98
CA PRO A 71 -3.30 17.03 2.68
C PRO A 71 -1.90 16.42 2.85
N GLN A 72 -1.70 15.23 2.27
CA GLN A 72 -0.39 14.60 2.21
C GLN A 72 0.47 15.50 1.31
N SER A 73 1.49 16.14 1.89
CA SER A 73 2.60 16.67 1.11
C SER A 73 3.18 15.48 0.35
N ALA A 74 3.02 15.48 -0.97
CA ALA A 74 3.53 14.43 -1.84
C ALA A 74 5.01 14.14 -1.50
N PRO A 75 5.47 12.88 -1.60
CA PRO A 75 6.91 12.62 -1.54
C PRO A 75 7.61 13.54 -2.56
N PRO A 76 8.81 14.08 -2.24
CA PRO A 76 9.56 14.87 -3.20
C PRO A 76 9.64 14.07 -4.49
N ALA A 77 9.18 14.66 -5.59
CA ALA A 77 9.45 14.11 -6.90
C ALA A 77 10.97 13.87 -6.95
N GLU A 78 11.37 12.60 -7.12
CA GLU A 78 12.74 12.31 -7.52
C GLU A 78 13.04 13.20 -8.72
N PRO A 79 14.13 13.99 -8.69
CA PRO A 79 14.47 14.81 -9.83
C PRO A 79 14.70 13.86 -11.01
N ALA A 80 13.83 13.96 -12.02
CA ALA A 80 14.04 13.34 -13.30
C ALA A 80 15.46 13.67 -13.76
N ASP A 81 16.26 12.63 -13.97
CA ASP A 81 17.55 12.73 -14.64
C ASP A 81 17.37 13.60 -15.88
N THR A 82 17.89 14.83 -15.82
CA THR A 82 18.03 15.65 -17.00
C THR A 82 19.23 15.08 -17.72
N GLU A 83 18.97 14.21 -18.70
CA GLU A 83 19.95 13.85 -19.71
C GLU A 83 20.58 15.15 -20.24
N ILE A 84 21.86 15.37 -19.91
CA ILE A 84 22.66 16.41 -20.53
C ILE A 84 22.85 15.98 -21.98
N PRO A 85 22.39 16.75 -22.99
CA PRO A 85 22.71 16.47 -24.38
C PRO A 85 24.23 16.52 -24.52
N LYS A 86 24.84 15.40 -24.90
CA LYS A 86 26.26 15.36 -25.23
C LYS A 86 26.45 16.21 -26.48
N ASP A 87 26.95 17.42 -26.28
CA ASP A 87 27.33 18.33 -27.34
C ASP A 87 28.35 17.65 -28.26
N THR A 88 28.15 17.86 -29.55
CA THR A 88 28.87 17.21 -30.65
C THR A 88 29.99 18.15 -31.09
N ASP A 89 31.24 17.76 -30.84
CA ASP A 89 32.45 18.31 -31.48
C ASP A 89 33.38 17.14 -31.84
#